data_AF-A0A966I6G3-F1
#
_entry.id   AF-A0A966I6G3-F1
#
_cell.length_a   1.000
_cell.length_b   1.000
_cell.length_c   1.000
_cell.angle_alpha   90.00
_cell.angle_beta   90.00
_cell.angle_gamma   90.00
#
_symmetry.space_group_name_H-M   'P 1'
#
loop_
_entity.id
_entity.type
_entity.pdbx_description
1 polymer ?
#
loop_
_entity_poly.entity_id
_entity_poly.type
_entity_poly.pdbx_seq_one_letter_code
_entity_poly.pdbx_strand_id
1 'polypeptide(L)' 'MYKIYLTFLLLMAASHSFANNIIEGNLGSKIQGEVISKFNYPWSLSFIDNDHLLVATKPGKLWLVDSFGSKT' A
#
# COMPACT_ATOMS: atom_id res chain seq x y z
N MET A 1 -1.12 -31.99 -27.29
CA MET A 1 -1.50 -32.32 -25.90
C MET A 1 -0.54 -31.78 -24.85
N TYR A 2 0.79 -31.95 -24.97
CA TYR A 2 1.75 -31.48 -23.94
C TYR A 2 1.69 -29.96 -23.65
N LYS A 3 1.36 -29.13 -24.66
CA LYS A 3 1.20 -27.67 -24.48
C LYS A 3 0.12 -27.32 -23.46
N ILE A 4 -0.99 -28.06 -23.40
CA ILE A 4 -2.09 -27.78 -22.46
C ILE A 4 -1.64 -28.06 -21.01
N TYR A 5 -0.86 -29.14 -20.81
CA TYR A 5 -0.31 -29.52 -19.52
C TYR A 5 0.74 -28.53 -19.05
N LEU A 6 1.57 -28.03 -19.97
CA LEU A 6 2.58 -27.01 -19.68
C LEU A 6 1.94 -25.69 -19.24
N THR A 7 0.86 -25.26 -19.90
CA THR A 7 0.12 -24.05 -19.51
C THR A 7 -0.52 -24.20 -18.12
N PHE A 8 -1.07 -25.37 -17.81
CA PHE A 8 -1.66 -25.64 -16.49
C PHE A 8 -0.60 -25.64 -15.38
N LEU A 9 0.58 -26.21 -15.64
CA LEU A 9 1.73 -26.20 -14.72
C LEU A 9 2.21 -24.76 -14.42
N LEU A 10 2.26 -23.90 -15.42
CA LEU A 10 2.66 -22.49 -15.27
C LEU A 10 1.66 -21.68 -14.43
N LEU A 11 0.36 -21.95 -14.56
CA LEU A 11 -0.67 -21.28 -13.75
C LEU A 11 -0.55 -21.62 -12.26
N MET A 12 -0.20 -22.87 -11.93
CA MET A 12 -0.03 -23.30 -10.54
C MET A 12 1.25 -22.75 -9.89
N ALA A 13 2.25 -22.39 -10.69
CA ALA A 13 3.50 -21.78 -10.22
C ALA A 13 3.37 -20.26 -10.00
N ALA A 14 2.25 -19.64 -10.39
CA ALA A 14 2.01 -18.23 -10.15
C ALA A 14 1.65 -17.99 -8.67
N SER A 15 2.64 -17.68 -7.85
CA SER A 15 2.43 -17.24 -6.47
C SER A 15 1.91 -15.81 -6.41
N HIS A 16 0.83 -15.58 -5.66
CA HIS A 16 0.36 -14.24 -5.35
C HIS A 16 1.42 -13.48 -4.54
N SER A 17 2.02 -12.45 -5.14
CA SER A 17 2.89 -11.53 -4.42
C SER A 17 2.02 -10.51 -3.66
N PHE A 18 2.02 -10.61 -2.33
CA PHE A 18 1.41 -9.59 -1.48
C PHE A 18 2.43 -8.48 -1.23
N ALA A 19 1.97 -7.23 -1.19
CA ALA A 19 2.82 -6.13 -0.76
C ALA A 19 3.37 -6.46 0.63
N ASN A 20 4.68 -6.37 0.82
CA ASN A 20 5.27 -6.58 2.13
C ASN A 20 4.68 -5.55 3.10
N ASN A 21 3.93 -6.04 4.07
CA ASN A 21 3.27 -5.24 5.09
C ASN A 21 4.13 -5.10 6.36
N ILE A 22 5.35 -5.64 6.36
CA ILE A 22 6.28 -5.56 7.48
C ILE A 22 7.31 -4.48 7.21
N ILE A 23 7.35 -3.50 8.09
CA ILE A 23 8.41 -2.50 8.20
C ILE A 23 9.36 -2.96 9.30
N GLU A 24 10.60 -3.22 8.94
CA GLU A 24 11.64 -3.62 9.88
C GLU A 24 12.50 -2.41 10.28
N GLY A 25 12.57 -2.17 11.58
CA GLY A 25 13.42 -1.14 12.16
C GLY A 25 14.87 -1.60 12.25
N ASN A 26 15.78 -0.63 12.31
CA ASN A 26 17.22 -0.86 12.39
C ASN A 26 17.68 -1.63 13.64
N LEU A 27 16.84 -1.73 14.68
CA LEU A 27 17.09 -2.51 15.90
C LEU A 27 16.24 -3.80 15.96
N GLY A 28 15.72 -4.26 14.82
CA GLY A 28 14.95 -5.51 14.72
C GLY A 28 13.49 -5.43 15.12
N SER A 29 12.97 -4.23 15.45
CA SER A 29 11.54 -4.02 15.66
C SER A 29 10.76 -4.24 14.37
N LYS A 30 9.58 -4.87 14.44
CA LYS A 30 8.72 -5.09 13.26
C LYS A 30 7.37 -4.41 13.46
N ILE A 31 6.96 -3.62 12.49
CA ILE A 31 5.64 -3.00 12.43
C ILE A 31 4.90 -3.61 11.27
N GLN A 32 3.73 -4.18 11.54
CA GLN A 32 2.81 -4.62 10.50
C GLN A 32 1.88 -3.45 10.15
N GLY A 33 1.89 -3.01 8.89
CA GLY A 33 1.08 -1.88 8.41
C GLY A 33 0.20 -2.28 7.23
N GLU A 34 -0.96 -1.66 7.12
CA GLU A 34 -1.85 -1.81 5.97
C GLU A 34 -1.81 -0.56 5.08
N VAL A 35 -1.83 -0.75 3.76
CA VAL A 35 -1.92 0.36 2.82
C VAL A 35 -3.38 0.77 2.66
N ILE A 36 -3.80 1.78 3.41
CA ILE A 36 -5.16 2.33 3.31
C ILE A 36 -5.34 3.27 2.10
N SER A 37 -4.26 3.89 1.60
CA SER A 37 -4.37 4.94 0.58
C SER A 37 -3.07 5.15 -0.21
N LYS A 38 -3.16 5.44 -1.52
CA LYS A 38 -1.99 5.75 -2.40
C LYS A 38 -2.07 7.15 -2.99
N PHE A 39 -0.96 7.88 -3.04
CA PHE A 39 -0.88 9.25 -3.57
C PHE A 39 0.20 9.35 -4.63
N ASN A 40 -0.05 10.15 -5.67
CA ASN A 40 0.97 10.54 -6.63
C ASN A 40 1.75 11.72 -6.06
N TYR A 41 3.06 11.52 -5.85
CA TYR A 41 3.99 12.54 -5.34
C TYR A 41 3.52 13.19 -4.01
N PRO A 42 3.30 12.40 -2.93
CA PRO A 42 3.03 12.98 -1.62
C PRO A 42 4.22 13.86 -1.21
N TRP A 43 3.92 15.04 -0.65
CA TRP A 43 4.91 16.05 -0.27
C TRP A 43 4.96 16.26 1.24
N SER A 44 3.80 16.36 1.89
CA SER A 44 3.70 16.46 3.34
C SER A 44 2.45 15.76 3.87
N LEU A 45 2.52 15.38 5.14
CA LEU A 45 1.49 14.65 5.88
C LEU A 45 1.37 15.28 7.27
N SER A 46 0.15 15.46 7.76
CA SER A 46 -0.10 15.86 9.15
C SER A 46 -1.33 15.15 9.69
N PHE A 47 -1.25 14.65 10.92
CA PHE A 47 -2.43 14.23 11.66
C PHE A 47 -3.23 15.46 12.07
N ILE A 48 -4.55 15.39 11.92
CA ILE A 48 -5.49 16.42 12.41
C ILE A 48 -6.06 15.97 13.75
N ASP A 49 -6.45 14.69 13.81
CA ASP A 49 -6.91 13.99 15.00
C ASP A 49 -6.56 12.50 14.88
N ASN A 50 -7.18 11.64 15.69
CA ASN A 50 -6.92 10.20 15.69
C ASN A 50 -7.40 9.48 14.43
N ASP A 51 -8.37 10.04 13.72
CA ASP A 51 -9.08 9.40 12.62
C ASP A 51 -8.80 10.07 11.27
N HIS A 52 -8.19 11.27 11.26
CA HIS A 52 -7.99 12.07 10.05
C HIS A 52 -6.55 12.51 9.83
N LEU A 53 -6.14 12.44 8.56
CA LEU A 53 -4.84 12.84 8.08
C LEU A 53 -4.99 13.83 6.91
N LEU A 54 -4.20 14.90 6.94
CA LEU A 54 -4.08 15.86 5.85
C LEU A 54 -2.89 15.46 4.96
N VAL A 55 -3.11 15.26 3.66
CA VAL A 55 -2.06 14.92 2.69
C VAL A 55 -1.94 16.02 1.65
N ALA A 56 -0.78 16.64 1.51
CA ALA A 56 -0.46 17.52 0.39
C ALA A 56 0.36 16.77 -0.67
N THR A 57 0.01 16.94 -1.95
CA THR A 57 0.77 16.40 -3.09
C THR A 57 1.46 17.50 -3.87
N LYS A 58 2.60 17.21 -4.51
CA LYS A 58 3.39 18.18 -5.29
C LYS A 58 2.59 18.99 -6.34
N PRO A 59 1.56 18.44 -7.00
CA PRO A 59 0.68 19.22 -7.88
C PRO A 59 -0.16 20.30 -7.17
N GLY A 60 -0.04 20.46 -5.85
CA GLY A 60 -0.76 21.45 -5.06
C GLY A 60 -2.13 20.98 -4.57
N LYS A 61 -2.43 19.68 -4.64
CA LYS A 61 -3.70 19.14 -4.14
C LYS A 61 -3.57 18.78 -2.66
N LEU A 62 -4.58 19.19 -1.88
CA LEU A 62 -4.76 18.81 -0.49
C LEU A 62 -5.86 17.77 -0.40
N TRP A 63 -5.66 16.76 0.44
CA TRP A 63 -6.62 15.70 0.69
C TRP A 63 -6.87 15.59 2.18
N LEU A 64 -8.14 15.50 2.55
CA LEU A 64 -8.53 14.98 3.86
C LEU A 64 -8.70 13.46 3.72
N VAL A 65 -8.03 12.69 4.58
CA VAL A 65 -8.03 11.23 4.53
C VAL A 65 -8.50 10.69 5.86
N ASP A 66 -9.44 9.76 5.86
CA ASP A 66 -9.87 9.06 7.08
C ASP A 66 -9.02 7.81 7.36
N SER A 67 -9.26 7.18 8.52
CA SER A 67 -8.58 5.96 8.97
C SER A 67 -8.85 4.74 8.08
N PHE A 68 -9.88 4.78 7.23
CA PHE A 68 -10.20 3.75 6.24
C PHE A 68 -9.64 4.07 4.85
N GLY A 69 -8.95 5.22 4.69
CA GLY A 69 -8.30 5.64 3.45
C GLY A 69 -9.18 6.38 2.45
N SER A 70 -10.43 6.71 2.81
CA SER A 70 -11.33 7.57 2.03
C SER A 70 -10.71 8.95 1.88
N LYS A 71 -10.91 9.61 0.73
CA LYS A 71 -10.28 10.90 0.43
C LYS A 71 -11.30 11.90 -0.09
N THR A 72 -11.27 13.12 0.42
CA THR A 72 -12.01 14.28 -0.10
C THR A 72 -11.06 15.38 -0.52
#